data_AF-A0A531K455-F1
#
_entry.id   AF-A0A531K455-F1
#
_cell.length_a   1.000
_cell.length_b   1.000
_cell.length_c   1.000
_cell.angle_alpha   90.00
_cell.angle_beta   90.00
_cell.angle_gamma   90.00
#
_symmetry.space_group_name_H-M   'P 1'
#
loop_
_entity.id
_entity.type
_entity.pdbx_description
1 polymer ?
#
loop_
_entity_poly.entity_id
_entity_poly.type
_entity_poly.pdbx_seq_one_letter_code
_entity_poly.pdbx_strand_id
1 'polypeptide(L)'
;MPDEPEAVGLLALMLFAEARRAARRSPEGDFVPLAEQDTALWDDTLIDEAEDLLERAAAKGIIGRYQLEAAVQSAHTARRRGGRTDWAAIRQLYDALLAVAGSPVVAINRAVAIAEDEGAAAGLAALYVLGDDKRLVDYQPYWAARAGLLARLGTTGLAAEAYDRAIGLERDPAVRRFLQEKRAKLTAGSN
;
A
#
# COMPACT_ATOMS: atom_id res chain seq x y z
N MET A 1 -20.24 14.85 -16.29
CA MET A 1 -20.05 16.17 -15.65
C MET A 1 -18.58 16.30 -15.32
N PRO A 2 -17.83 17.24 -15.92
CA PRO A 2 -16.38 17.34 -15.77
C PRO A 2 -15.90 17.84 -14.40
N ASP A 3 -16.79 18.42 -13.58
CA ASP A 3 -16.47 18.95 -12.24
C ASP A 3 -17.02 18.09 -11.09
N GLU A 4 -17.43 16.85 -11.37
CA GLU A 4 -17.88 15.92 -10.34
C GLU A 4 -16.71 15.59 -9.39
N PRO A 5 -16.79 15.90 -8.07
CA PRO A 5 -15.65 15.80 -7.15
C PRO A 5 -14.96 14.43 -7.16
N GLU A 6 -15.74 13.35 -7.24
CA GLU A 6 -15.20 11.99 -7.28
C GLU A 6 -14.53 11.63 -8.62
N ALA A 7 -14.98 12.20 -9.74
CA ALA A 7 -14.32 12.00 -11.02
C ALA A 7 -12.96 12.74 -11.04
N VAL A 8 -12.91 13.93 -10.44
CA VAL A 8 -11.67 14.69 -10.26
C VAL A 8 -10.72 13.97 -9.30
N GLY A 9 -11.22 13.44 -8.19
CA GLY A 9 -10.44 12.62 -7.25
C GLY A 9 -9.87 11.35 -7.91
N LEU A 10 -10.64 10.69 -8.78
CA LEU A 10 -10.16 9.53 -9.54
C LEU A 10 -9.03 9.92 -10.51
N LEU A 11 -9.14 11.08 -11.18
CA LEU A 11 -8.07 11.58 -12.03
C LEU A 11 -6.80 11.86 -11.22
N ALA A 12 -6.91 12.52 -10.07
CA ALA A 12 -5.78 12.75 -9.17
C ALA A 12 -5.11 11.41 -8.75
N LEU A 13 -5.91 10.40 -8.36
CA LEU A 13 -5.41 9.06 -8.05
C LEU A 13 -4.63 8.43 -9.21
N MET A 14 -5.14 8.55 -10.44
CA MET A 14 -4.48 8.03 -11.64
C MET A 14 -3.15 8.74 -11.91
N LEU A 15 -3.10 10.07 -11.74
CA LEU A 15 -1.88 10.84 -11.94
C LEU A 15 -0.81 10.51 -10.89
N PHE A 16 -1.17 10.38 -9.60
CA PHE A 16 -0.22 9.89 -8.58
C PHE A 16 0.30 8.48 -8.89
N ALA A 17 -0.54 7.63 -9.45
CA ALA A 17 -0.13 6.31 -9.89
C ALA A 17 0.88 6.42 -11.05
N GLU A 18 0.59 7.21 -12.08
CA GLU A 18 1.45 7.37 -13.25
C GLU A 18 2.78 8.06 -12.91
N ALA A 19 2.76 9.06 -12.01
CA ALA A 19 3.94 9.79 -11.59
C ALA A 19 5.07 8.89 -11.07
N ARG A 20 4.73 7.74 -10.48
CA ARG A 20 5.69 6.79 -9.91
C ARG A 20 6.04 5.64 -10.85
N ARG A 21 5.48 5.59 -12.06
CA ARG A 21 5.57 4.43 -12.96
C ARG A 21 7.00 3.99 -13.22
N ALA A 22 7.90 4.94 -13.47
CA ALA A 22 9.32 4.68 -13.73
C ALA A 22 10.05 4.04 -12.55
N ALA A 23 9.57 4.24 -11.32
CA ALA A 23 10.19 3.71 -10.10
C ALA A 23 9.65 2.33 -9.67
N ARG A 24 8.60 1.80 -10.30
CA ARG A 24 7.95 0.54 -9.88
C ARG A 24 8.75 -0.71 -10.26
N ARG A 25 9.72 -0.57 -11.16
CA ARG A 25 10.52 -1.65 -11.70
C ARG A 25 11.99 -1.26 -11.72
N SER A 26 12.88 -2.20 -11.44
CA SER A 26 14.32 -2.03 -11.70
C SER A 26 14.60 -2.05 -13.22
N PRO A 27 15.81 -1.66 -13.68
CA PRO A 27 16.23 -1.83 -15.07
C PRO A 27 16.12 -3.29 -15.57
N GLU A 28 16.25 -4.26 -14.68
CA GLU A 28 16.12 -5.70 -14.94
C GLU A 28 14.65 -6.18 -14.96
N GLY A 29 13.70 -5.29 -14.66
CA GLY A 29 12.27 -5.57 -14.64
C GLY A 29 11.74 -6.15 -13.32
N ASP A 30 12.56 -6.17 -12.27
CA ASP A 30 12.16 -6.65 -10.95
C ASP A 30 11.21 -5.68 -10.26
N PHE A 31 10.31 -6.20 -9.42
CA PHE A 31 9.36 -5.39 -8.68
C PHE A 31 10.07 -4.57 -7.59
N VAL A 32 9.77 -3.27 -7.50
CA VAL A 32 10.28 -2.38 -6.46
C VAL A 32 9.12 -1.94 -5.56
N PRO A 33 9.09 -2.37 -4.27
CA PRO A 33 8.02 -1.98 -3.36
C PRO A 33 8.06 -0.49 -3.07
N LEU A 34 6.90 0.14 -2.84
CA LEU A 34 6.75 1.59 -2.70
C LEU A 34 7.76 2.22 -1.72
N ALA A 35 7.99 1.56 -0.58
CA ALA A 35 8.94 2.01 0.43
C ALA A 35 10.39 2.08 -0.09
N GLU A 36 10.77 1.23 -1.04
CA GLU A 36 12.11 1.12 -1.60
C GLU A 36 12.26 1.86 -2.95
N GLN A 37 11.18 2.45 -3.49
CA GLN A 37 11.22 3.20 -4.74
C GLN A 37 12.11 4.43 -4.63
N ASP A 38 13.01 4.60 -5.61
CA ASP A 38 13.78 5.83 -5.76
C ASP A 38 12.83 6.99 -6.11
N THR A 39 12.67 7.91 -5.16
CA THR A 39 11.81 9.06 -5.33
C THR A 39 12.32 9.99 -6.42
N ALA A 40 13.62 9.97 -6.76
CA ALA A 40 14.22 10.77 -7.84
C ALA A 40 13.59 10.47 -9.21
N LEU A 41 13.07 9.26 -9.39
CA LEU A 41 12.39 8.80 -10.60
C LEU A 41 10.90 9.14 -10.64
N TRP A 42 10.36 9.81 -9.63
CA TRP A 42 8.97 10.25 -9.63
C TRP A 42 8.82 11.57 -10.40
N ASP A 43 7.79 11.65 -11.22
CA ASP A 43 7.47 12.85 -12.00
C ASP A 43 6.79 13.91 -11.13
N ASP A 44 7.52 14.99 -10.82
CA ASP A 44 6.98 16.11 -10.04
C ASP A 44 5.84 16.83 -10.74
N THR A 45 5.84 16.89 -12.07
CA THR A 45 4.79 17.60 -12.83
C THR A 45 3.47 16.88 -12.64
N LEU A 46 3.47 15.55 -12.74
CA LEU A 46 2.28 14.73 -12.51
C LEU A 46 1.84 14.73 -11.03
N ILE A 47 2.79 14.81 -10.09
CA ILE A 47 2.48 14.96 -8.67
C ILE A 47 1.78 16.31 -8.43
N ASP A 48 2.33 17.42 -8.92
CA ASP A 48 1.76 18.76 -8.73
C ASP A 48 0.37 18.86 -9.36
N GLU A 49 0.17 18.33 -10.56
CA GLU A 49 -1.15 18.29 -11.20
C GLU A 49 -2.16 17.45 -10.38
N ALA A 50 -1.72 16.32 -9.81
CA ALA A 50 -2.58 15.49 -8.96
C ALA A 50 -2.97 16.20 -7.66
N GLU A 51 -2.05 16.93 -7.03
CA GLU A 51 -2.32 17.73 -5.82
C GLU A 51 -3.34 18.84 -6.12
N ASP A 52 -3.16 19.59 -7.21
CA ASP A 52 -4.09 20.65 -7.64
C ASP A 52 -5.51 20.10 -7.87
N LEU A 53 -5.63 18.94 -8.52
CA LEU A 53 -6.91 18.27 -8.74
C LEU A 53 -7.54 17.81 -7.42
N LEU A 54 -6.74 17.23 -6.52
CA LEU A 54 -7.22 16.77 -5.23
C LEU A 54 -7.72 17.93 -4.36
N GLU A 55 -6.99 19.05 -4.33
CA GLU A 55 -7.41 20.27 -3.62
C GLU A 55 -8.73 20.82 -4.21
N ARG A 56 -8.83 20.87 -5.54
CA ARG A 56 -10.07 21.30 -6.23
C ARG A 56 -11.27 20.40 -5.91
N ALA A 57 -11.06 19.09 -5.82
CA ALA A 57 -12.11 18.15 -5.45
C ALA A 57 -12.53 18.35 -3.99
N ALA A 58 -11.56 18.45 -3.08
CA ALA A 58 -11.79 18.65 -1.65
C ALA A 58 -12.52 19.96 -1.35
N ALA A 59 -12.24 21.03 -2.10
CA ALA A 59 -12.90 22.34 -1.97
C ALA A 59 -14.43 22.29 -2.21
N LYS A 60 -14.95 21.21 -2.80
CA LYS A 60 -16.39 21.00 -2.99
C LYS A 60 -17.10 20.54 -1.71
N GLY A 61 -16.36 20.19 -0.66
CA GLY A 61 -16.90 19.82 0.66
C GLY A 61 -17.58 18.45 0.73
N ILE A 62 -17.52 17.66 -0.35
CA ILE A 62 -18.09 16.31 -0.43
C ILE A 62 -16.94 15.33 -0.66
N ILE A 63 -16.47 14.71 0.42
CA ILE A 63 -15.36 13.74 0.36
C ILE A 63 -15.92 12.37 0.02
N GLY A 64 -15.38 11.74 -1.02
CA GLY A 64 -15.73 10.38 -1.40
C GLY A 64 -14.51 9.47 -1.50
N ARG A 65 -14.75 8.28 -2.04
CA ARG A 65 -13.80 7.18 -2.06
C ARG A 65 -12.53 7.52 -2.83
N TYR A 66 -12.65 8.05 -4.06
CA TYR A 66 -11.49 8.27 -4.91
C TYR A 66 -10.65 9.45 -4.44
N GLN A 67 -11.27 10.47 -3.83
CA GLN A 67 -10.53 11.53 -3.14
C GLN A 67 -9.69 10.98 -1.99
N LEU A 68 -10.23 10.06 -1.18
CA LEU A 68 -9.49 9.42 -0.09
C LEU A 68 -8.38 8.49 -0.59
N GLU A 69 -8.63 7.71 -1.64
CA GLU A 69 -7.58 6.90 -2.29
C GLU A 69 -6.46 7.78 -2.87
N ALA A 70 -6.80 8.91 -3.49
CA ALA A 70 -5.83 9.90 -3.97
C ALA A 70 -5.05 10.54 -2.82
N ALA A 71 -5.71 10.93 -1.73
CA ALA A 71 -5.07 11.51 -0.55
C ALA A 71 -4.06 10.53 0.09
N VAL A 72 -4.34 9.23 0.09
CA VAL A 72 -3.37 8.21 0.52
C VAL A 72 -2.12 8.26 -0.39
N GLN A 73 -2.30 8.39 -1.70
CA GLN A 73 -1.15 8.52 -2.61
C GLN A 73 -0.38 9.82 -2.40
N SER A 74 -1.07 10.95 -2.20
CA SER A 74 -0.48 12.25 -1.84
C SER A 74 0.41 12.14 -0.60
N ALA A 75 -0.09 11.51 0.46
CA ALA A 75 0.68 11.31 1.70
C ALA A 75 1.94 10.46 1.48
N HIS A 76 1.91 9.50 0.54
CA HIS A 76 3.11 8.77 0.13
C HIS A 76 4.07 9.61 -0.71
N THR A 77 3.56 10.41 -1.66
CA THR A 77 4.39 11.22 -2.55
C THR A 77 5.07 12.38 -1.82
N ALA A 78 4.50 12.86 -0.72
CA ALA A 78 5.10 13.87 0.17
C ALA A 78 6.54 13.51 0.60
N ARG A 79 6.87 12.20 0.68
CA ARG A 79 8.23 11.72 0.96
C ARG A 79 9.28 12.27 -0.01
N ARG A 80 8.92 12.54 -1.27
CA ARG A 80 9.86 13.12 -2.24
C ARG A 80 10.43 14.47 -1.80
N ARG A 81 9.62 15.26 -1.09
CA ARG A 81 10.00 16.60 -0.58
C ARG A 81 10.52 16.52 0.85
N GLY A 82 9.84 15.76 1.72
CA GLY A 82 10.12 15.71 3.15
C GLY A 82 11.08 14.60 3.59
N GLY A 83 11.46 13.69 2.69
CA GLY A 83 12.32 12.53 2.97
C GLY A 83 11.69 11.45 3.86
N ARG A 84 10.46 11.64 4.35
CA ARG A 84 9.74 10.71 5.23
C ARG A 84 8.28 10.57 4.83
N THR A 85 7.72 9.40 5.08
CA THR A 85 6.29 9.12 4.95
C THR A 85 5.61 9.41 6.29
N ASP A 86 4.49 10.14 6.28
CA ASP A 86 3.66 10.33 7.47
C ASP A 86 2.66 9.18 7.59
N TRP A 87 3.05 8.14 8.33
CA TRP A 87 2.23 6.95 8.54
C TRP A 87 0.99 7.21 9.41
N ALA A 88 1.06 8.18 10.33
CA ALA A 88 -0.09 8.58 11.14
C ALA A 88 -1.17 9.23 10.26
N ALA A 89 -0.78 10.08 9.31
CA ALA A 89 -1.70 10.64 8.32
C ALA A 89 -2.30 9.57 7.41
N ILE A 90 -1.48 8.65 6.88
CA ILE A 90 -1.95 7.54 6.05
C ILE A 90 -2.94 6.65 6.79
N ARG A 91 -2.68 6.34 8.07
CA ARG A 91 -3.60 5.57 8.91
C ARG A 91 -4.95 6.27 9.05
N GLN A 92 -4.97 7.57 9.32
CA GLN A 92 -6.21 8.36 9.41
C GLN A 92 -6.99 8.38 8.09
N LEU A 93 -6.29 8.47 6.96
CA LEU A 93 -6.92 8.40 5.63
C LEU A 93 -7.53 7.01 5.38
N TYR A 94 -6.87 5.94 5.81
CA TYR A 94 -7.46 4.60 5.74
C TYR A 94 -8.61 4.38 6.73
N ASP A 95 -8.60 5.02 7.90
CA ASP A 95 -9.75 5.05 8.81
C ASP A 95 -10.98 5.64 8.11
N ALA A 96 -10.82 6.81 7.47
CA ALA A 96 -11.88 7.46 6.71
C ALA A 96 -12.33 6.63 5.49
N LEU A 97 -11.37 6.10 4.72
CA LEU A 97 -11.67 5.29 3.54
C LEU A 97 -12.41 4.00 3.90
N LEU A 98 -12.09 3.39 5.04
CA LEU A 98 -12.78 2.19 5.51
C LEU A 98 -14.25 2.48 5.83
N ALA A 99 -14.55 3.62 6.46
CA ALA A 99 -15.91 4.05 6.75
C ALA A 99 -16.75 4.30 5.48
N VAL A 100 -16.12 4.75 4.39
CA VAL A 100 -16.79 5.02 3.12
C VAL A 100 -16.93 3.77 2.24
N ALA A 101 -15.88 2.95 2.13
CA ALA A 101 -15.80 1.88 1.14
C ALA A 101 -16.07 0.47 1.70
N GLY A 102 -15.85 0.23 3.00
CA GLY A 102 -16.08 -1.08 3.64
C GLY A 102 -15.35 -2.27 3.00
N SER A 103 -14.25 -2.04 2.29
CA SER A 103 -13.56 -3.05 1.48
C SER A 103 -12.49 -3.81 2.27
N PRO A 104 -12.37 -5.15 2.14
CA PRO A 104 -11.27 -5.91 2.73
C PRO A 104 -9.89 -5.42 2.30
N VAL A 105 -9.76 -4.91 1.07
CA VAL A 105 -8.51 -4.33 0.56
C VAL A 105 -8.11 -3.11 1.38
N VAL A 106 -9.07 -2.25 1.69
CA VAL A 106 -8.86 -1.05 2.51
C VAL A 106 -8.49 -1.46 3.93
N ALA A 107 -9.16 -2.46 4.49
CA ALA A 107 -8.87 -2.96 5.83
C ALA A 107 -7.45 -3.55 5.96
N ILE A 108 -6.97 -4.27 4.94
CA ILE A 108 -5.59 -4.79 4.89
C ILE A 108 -4.59 -3.65 4.84
N ASN A 109 -4.79 -2.69 3.94
CA ASN A 109 -3.87 -1.55 3.82
C ASN A 109 -3.85 -0.70 5.09
N ARG A 110 -5.00 -0.55 5.77
CA ARG A 110 -5.09 0.07 7.10
C ARG A 110 -4.24 -0.67 8.13
N ALA A 111 -4.31 -2.01 8.16
CA ALA A 111 -3.50 -2.81 9.08
C ALA A 111 -1.99 -2.68 8.81
N VAL A 112 -1.59 -2.53 7.55
CA VAL A 112 -0.21 -2.19 7.18
C VAL A 112 0.16 -0.79 7.67
N ALA A 113 -0.70 0.21 7.52
CA ALA A 113 -0.44 1.56 8.03
C ALA A 113 -0.28 1.57 9.57
N ILE A 114 -1.10 0.80 10.30
CA ILE A 114 -0.94 0.59 11.75
C ILE A 114 0.42 -0.04 12.06
N ALA A 115 0.86 -1.02 11.28
CA ALA A 115 2.16 -1.65 11.49
C ALA A 115 3.35 -0.71 11.35
N GLU A 116 3.23 0.30 10.50
CA GLU A 116 4.25 1.30 10.25
C GLU A 116 4.21 2.44 11.29
N ASP A 117 3.04 2.79 11.79
CA ASP A 117 2.82 3.83 12.82
C ASP A 117 3.09 3.30 14.25
N GLU A 118 2.51 2.16 14.61
CA GLU A 118 2.48 1.61 15.98
C GLU A 118 3.31 0.33 16.14
N GLY A 119 3.81 -0.24 15.04
CA GLY A 119 4.67 -1.43 15.05
C GLY A 119 3.97 -2.73 14.61
N ALA A 120 4.79 -3.72 14.25
CA ALA A 120 4.34 -4.94 13.56
C ALA A 120 3.29 -5.75 14.34
N ALA A 121 3.36 -5.77 15.67
CA ALA A 121 2.39 -6.48 16.51
C ALA A 121 0.97 -5.88 16.40
N ALA A 122 0.87 -4.55 16.41
CA ALA A 122 -0.41 -3.84 16.29
C ALA A 122 -1.06 -4.09 14.93
N GLY A 123 -0.26 -3.99 13.85
CA GLY A 123 -0.77 -4.29 12.50
C GLY A 123 -1.16 -5.75 12.30
N LEU A 124 -0.42 -6.70 12.90
CA LEU A 124 -0.76 -8.11 12.81
C LEU A 124 -2.07 -8.42 13.56
N ALA A 125 -2.27 -7.81 14.74
CA ALA A 125 -3.54 -7.91 15.46
C ALA A 125 -4.70 -7.36 14.62
N ALA A 126 -4.51 -6.21 13.96
CA ALA A 126 -5.50 -5.65 13.05
C ALA A 126 -5.81 -6.57 11.85
N LEU A 127 -4.81 -7.26 11.29
CA LEU A 127 -5.03 -8.26 10.23
C LEU A 127 -5.83 -9.46 10.73
N TYR A 128 -5.58 -9.94 11.95
CA TYR A 128 -6.30 -11.11 12.48
C TYR A 128 -7.78 -10.86 12.73
N VAL A 129 -8.17 -9.63 13.05
CA VAL A 129 -9.59 -9.25 13.13
C VAL A 129 -10.31 -9.47 11.78
N LEU A 130 -9.57 -9.44 10.66
CA LEU A 130 -10.11 -9.70 9.33
C LEU A 130 -10.16 -11.19 8.97
N GLY A 131 -9.45 -12.06 9.70
CA GLY A 131 -9.09 -13.41 9.30
C GLY A 131 -10.26 -14.38 9.06
N ASP A 132 -11.45 -14.07 9.57
CA ASP A 132 -12.66 -14.87 9.37
C ASP A 132 -13.36 -14.57 8.03
N ASP A 133 -12.93 -13.54 7.30
CA ASP A 133 -13.48 -13.19 6.00
C ASP A 133 -12.95 -14.15 4.92
N LYS A 134 -13.82 -15.04 4.45
CA LYS A 134 -13.54 -16.00 3.37
C LYS A 134 -12.99 -15.35 2.10
N ARG A 135 -13.28 -14.06 1.85
CA ARG A 135 -12.75 -13.31 0.71
C ARG A 135 -11.23 -13.16 0.75
N LEU A 136 -10.61 -13.29 1.93
CA LEU A 136 -9.17 -13.11 2.12
C LEU A 136 -8.36 -14.39 1.87
N VAL A 137 -9.00 -15.55 1.85
CA VAL A 137 -8.32 -16.86 1.72
C VAL A 137 -7.52 -16.97 0.41
N ASP A 138 -8.05 -16.41 -0.68
CA ASP A 138 -7.42 -16.39 -2.00
C ASP A 138 -6.89 -15.00 -2.39
N TYR A 139 -6.86 -14.06 -1.45
CA TYR A 139 -6.37 -12.71 -1.69
C TYR A 139 -4.89 -12.60 -1.35
N GLN A 140 -4.04 -12.62 -2.38
CA GLN A 140 -2.59 -12.60 -2.24
C GLN A 140 -2.05 -11.49 -1.30
N PRO A 141 -2.52 -10.23 -1.36
CA PRO A 141 -1.96 -9.15 -0.54
C PRO A 141 -2.16 -9.35 0.96
N TYR A 142 -3.24 -10.04 1.37
CA TYR A 142 -3.45 -10.41 2.78
C TYR A 142 -2.30 -11.30 3.28
N TRP A 143 -1.96 -12.33 2.50
CA TRP A 143 -0.90 -13.27 2.85
C TRP A 143 0.48 -12.62 2.83
N ALA A 144 0.75 -11.74 1.87
CA ALA A 144 2.00 -10.99 1.82
C ALA A 144 2.17 -10.04 3.02
N ALA A 145 1.11 -9.29 3.39
CA ALA A 145 1.12 -8.42 4.56
C ALA A 145 1.34 -9.24 5.85
N ARG A 146 0.57 -10.31 6.03
CA ARG A 146 0.71 -11.22 7.18
C ARG A 146 2.13 -11.78 7.29
N ALA A 147 2.71 -12.26 6.18
CA ALA A 147 4.05 -12.82 6.14
C ALA A 147 5.12 -11.78 6.55
N GLY A 148 5.04 -10.57 6.00
CA GLY A 148 5.97 -9.48 6.32
C GLY A 148 5.92 -9.06 7.78
N LEU A 149 4.72 -8.99 8.38
CA LEU A 149 4.56 -8.65 9.80
C LEU A 149 5.07 -9.76 10.73
N LEU A 150 4.78 -11.03 10.41
CA LEU A 150 5.31 -12.17 11.17
C LEU A 150 6.84 -12.23 11.10
N ALA A 151 7.43 -11.93 9.94
CA ALA A 151 8.87 -11.87 9.76
C ALA A 151 9.50 -10.79 10.66
N ARG A 152 8.91 -9.59 10.73
CA ARG A 152 9.36 -8.49 11.60
C ARG A 152 9.28 -8.83 13.09
N LEU A 153 8.41 -9.75 13.48
CA LEU A 153 8.26 -10.24 14.85
C LEU A 153 9.15 -11.46 15.16
N GLY A 154 9.93 -11.94 14.19
CA GLY A 154 10.79 -13.12 14.36
C GLY A 154 10.05 -14.46 14.34
N THR A 155 8.75 -14.47 14.01
CA THR A 155 7.93 -15.69 13.94
C THR A 155 8.13 -16.40 12.59
N THR A 156 9.34 -16.87 12.35
CA THR A 156 9.83 -17.34 11.03
C THR A 156 9.00 -18.46 10.42
N GLY A 157 8.55 -19.44 11.22
CA GLY A 157 7.72 -20.56 10.74
C GLY A 157 6.40 -20.09 10.12
N LEU A 158 5.61 -19.32 10.87
CA LEU A 158 4.34 -18.77 10.38
C LEU A 158 4.54 -17.76 9.25
N ALA A 159 5.65 -17.01 9.27
CA ALA A 159 6.01 -16.10 8.18
C ALA A 159 6.27 -16.87 6.87
N ALA A 160 6.99 -17.99 6.94
CA ALA A 160 7.28 -18.83 5.78
C ALA A 160 6.00 -19.43 5.18
N GLU A 161 5.10 -19.96 6.00
CA GLU A 161 3.80 -20.48 5.56
C GLU A 161 2.96 -19.40 4.85
N ALA A 162 2.90 -18.19 5.42
CA ALA A 162 2.18 -17.08 4.81
C ALA A 162 2.82 -16.63 3.49
N TYR A 163 4.16 -16.60 3.40
CA TYR A 163 4.84 -16.33 2.14
C TYR A 163 4.57 -17.41 1.08
N ASP A 164 4.57 -18.69 1.44
CA ASP A 164 4.26 -19.78 0.50
C ASP A 164 2.87 -19.61 -0.12
N ARG A 165 1.89 -19.23 0.71
CA ARG A 165 0.54 -18.93 0.24
C ARG A 165 0.51 -17.71 -0.67
N ALA A 166 1.19 -16.63 -0.31
CA ALA A 166 1.29 -15.43 -1.14
C ALA A 166 1.94 -15.72 -2.50
N ILE A 167 3.03 -16.50 -2.52
CA ILE A 167 3.75 -16.92 -3.74
C ILE A 167 2.84 -17.72 -4.67
N GLY A 168 2.08 -18.67 -4.11
CA GLY A 168 1.16 -19.52 -4.87
C GLY A 168 -0.01 -18.75 -5.50
N LEU A 169 -0.43 -17.63 -4.90
CA LEU A 169 -1.53 -16.80 -5.40
C LEU A 169 -1.08 -15.68 -6.35
N GLU A 170 0.20 -15.31 -6.35
CA GLU A 170 0.74 -14.22 -7.17
C GLU A 170 0.86 -14.63 -8.65
N ARG A 171 0.37 -13.79 -9.57
CA ARG A 171 0.39 -14.07 -11.02
C ARG A 171 1.49 -13.30 -11.76
N ASP A 172 1.94 -12.16 -11.23
CA ASP A 172 3.05 -11.40 -11.78
C ASP A 172 4.39 -12.09 -11.43
N PRO A 173 5.18 -12.55 -12.42
CA PRO A 173 6.43 -13.27 -12.15
C PRO A 173 7.43 -12.46 -11.33
N ALA A 174 7.48 -11.14 -11.48
CA ALA A 174 8.44 -10.32 -10.75
C ALA A 174 8.02 -10.10 -9.29
N VAL A 175 6.73 -9.89 -9.04
CA VAL A 175 6.20 -9.82 -7.67
C VAL A 175 6.37 -11.19 -6.99
N ARG A 176 6.16 -12.29 -7.72
CA ARG A 176 6.39 -13.64 -7.22
C ARG A 176 7.85 -13.86 -6.82
N ARG A 177 8.82 -13.46 -7.66
CA ARG A 177 10.25 -13.51 -7.32
C ARG A 177 10.56 -12.71 -6.05
N PHE A 178 10.05 -11.48 -5.95
CA PHE A 178 10.23 -10.66 -4.75
C PHE A 178 9.75 -11.37 -3.47
N LEU A 179 8.59 -12.03 -3.51
CA LEU A 179 8.08 -12.80 -2.37
C LEU A 179 8.94 -14.03 -2.05
N GLN A 180 9.42 -14.73 -3.08
CA GLN A 180 10.34 -15.88 -2.93
C GLN A 180 11.65 -15.46 -2.27
N GLU A 181 12.20 -14.31 -2.63
CA GLU A 181 13.41 -13.76 -2.02
C GLU A 181 13.18 -13.36 -0.56
N LYS A 182 12.06 -12.68 -0.25
CA LYS A 182 11.70 -12.35 1.15
C LYS A 182 11.54 -13.62 1.99
N ARG A 183 10.92 -14.67 1.45
CA ARG A 183 10.83 -15.99 2.11
C ARG A 183 12.20 -16.62 2.34
N ALA A 184 13.08 -16.63 1.33
CA ALA A 184 14.41 -17.22 1.43
C ALA A 184 15.30 -16.51 2.47
N LYS A 185 15.11 -15.21 2.68
CA LYS A 185 15.83 -14.45 3.72
C LYS A 185 15.47 -14.90 5.15
N LEU A 186 14.30 -15.51 5.37
CA LEU A 186 13.91 -16.01 6.70
C LEU A 186 14.76 -17.20 7.16
N THR A 187 15.17 -18.07 6.23
CA THR A 187 15.98 -19.25 6.55
C THR A 187 17.46 -18.89 6.74
N ALA A 188 17.94 -17.85 6.04
CA ALA A 188 19.31 -17.37 6.17
C ALA A 188 19.61 -16.69 7.52
N GLY A 189 18.60 -16.08 8.16
CA GLY A 189 18.73 -15.44 9.48
C GLY A 189 18.50 -16.37 10.68
N SER A 190 18.27 -17.67 10.43
CA SER A 190 18.06 -18.70 11.48
C SER A 190 19.30 -19.59 11.72
N ASN A 191 20.41 -19.28 11.04
CA ASN A 191 21.74 -19.89 11.24
C ASN A 191 22.68 -18.90 11.92
#